data_AF-V3ZNS6-F1
#
_entry.id   AF-V3ZNS6-F1
#
_cell.length_a   1.000
_cell.length_b   1.000
_cell.length_c   1.000
_cell.angle_alpha   90.00
_cell.angle_beta   90.00
_cell.angle_gamma   90.00
#
_symmetry.space_group_name_H-M   'P 1'
#
loop_
_entity.id
_entity.type
_entity.pdbx_description
1 polymer ?
#
loop_
_entity_poly.entity_id
_entity_poly.type
_entity_poly.pdbx_seq_one_letter_code
_entity_poly.pdbx_strand_id
1 'polypeptide(L)'
;MAFFSTEYNGPPCKGYWTEFFNRDTPSDDFDLETLFKIRKEYGRRVCREPIGIDARLLNGKDYSTSGEVVVIGPRYGFSCKNENQLDGKCEDYKVRFCCR
;
A
#
# COMPACT_ATOMS: atom_id res chain seq x y z
N MET A 1 -9.38 27.67 -10.65
CA MET A 1 -8.23 27.33 -11.54
C MET A 1 -7.38 26.32 -10.80
N ALA A 2 -6.95 25.29 -11.54
CA ALA A 2 -6.54 23.98 -11.03
C ALA A 2 -5.37 24.00 -10.04
N PHE A 3 -5.47 23.20 -8.98
CA PHE A 3 -4.30 22.64 -8.30
C PHE A 3 -4.05 21.24 -8.86
N PHE A 4 -2.82 21.03 -9.29
CA PHE A 4 -2.36 19.93 -10.14
C PHE A 4 -2.42 18.56 -9.47
N SER A 5 -2.47 17.56 -10.34
CA SER A 5 -2.63 16.13 -10.19
C SER A 5 -1.44 15.37 -9.57
N THR A 6 -1.76 14.27 -8.86
CA THR A 6 -1.12 12.94 -8.91
C THR A 6 0.41 12.82 -8.85
N GLU A 7 0.95 12.46 -7.68
CA GLU A 7 2.10 11.55 -7.48
C GLU A 7 2.49 11.56 -5.99
N TYR A 8 2.66 10.38 -5.38
CA TYR A 8 3.32 10.28 -4.08
C TYR A 8 4.77 10.77 -4.25
N ASN A 9 5.06 12.01 -3.84
CA ASN A 9 6.38 12.67 -3.90
C ASN A 9 7.42 12.05 -2.92
N GLY A 10 7.48 10.72 -2.85
CA GLY A 10 8.62 10.03 -2.28
C GLY A 10 9.80 10.09 -3.27
N PRO A 11 11.05 10.20 -2.81
CA PRO A 11 12.19 10.18 -3.71
C PRO A 11 12.16 8.92 -4.60
N PRO A 12 12.54 9.02 -5.88
CA PRO A 12 12.62 7.86 -6.76
C PRO A 12 13.46 6.76 -6.09
N CYS A 13 12.97 5.53 -6.16
CA CYS A 13 13.58 4.39 -5.47
C CYS A 13 15.06 4.28 -5.85
N LYS A 14 15.96 4.64 -4.93
CA LYS A 14 17.42 4.58 -5.12
C LYS A 14 17.95 3.15 -4.92
N GLY A 15 17.23 2.17 -5.45
CA GLY A 15 17.47 0.73 -5.26
C GLY A 15 16.55 -0.05 -6.20
N TYR A 16 15.89 -1.10 -5.72
CA TYR A 16 14.96 -1.88 -6.52
C TYR A 16 13.58 -1.99 -5.87
N TRP A 17 12.56 -2.02 -6.72
CA TRP A 17 11.21 -2.34 -6.30
C TRP A 17 11.03 -3.87 -6.23
N THR A 18 10.36 -4.35 -5.19
CA THR A 18 9.85 -5.72 -5.16
C THR A 18 8.73 -5.91 -6.20
N GLU A 19 8.28 -7.16 -6.36
CA GLU A 19 6.95 -7.40 -6.93
C GLU A 19 5.85 -6.74 -6.07
N PHE A 20 4.64 -6.64 -6.63
CA PHE A 20 3.46 -6.32 -5.86
C PHE A 20 3.02 -7.53 -5.03
N PHE A 21 2.67 -7.28 -3.79
CA PHE A 21 2.02 -8.19 -2.87
C PHE A 21 0.58 -7.72 -2.67
N ASN A 22 -0.36 -8.64 -2.85
CA ASN A 22 -1.73 -8.54 -2.38
C ASN A 22 -1.94 -9.82 -1.58
N ARG A 23 -2.04 -9.65 -0.28
CA ARG A 23 -2.02 -10.69 0.72
C ARG A 23 -3.39 -10.84 1.34
N ASP A 24 -4.01 -9.72 1.69
CA ASP A 24 -5.39 -9.68 2.15
C ASP A 24 -6.28 -9.24 0.98
N THR A 25 -7.47 -9.82 0.92
CA THR A 25 -8.61 -9.15 0.28
C THR A 25 -9.31 -8.31 1.34
N PRO A 26 -10.04 -7.24 0.97
CA PRO A 26 -10.87 -6.52 1.92
C PRO A 26 -11.88 -7.48 2.54
N SER A 27 -11.62 -7.83 3.81
CA SER A 27 -12.52 -8.60 4.64
C SER A 27 -13.62 -7.69 5.19
N ASP A 28 -14.58 -8.26 5.90
CA ASP A 28 -15.71 -7.50 6.48
C ASP A 28 -15.26 -6.34 7.38
N ASP A 29 -14.01 -6.34 7.86
CA ASP A 29 -13.49 -5.29 8.75
C ASP A 29 -12.29 -4.49 8.20
N PHE A 30 -11.38 -5.11 7.43
CA PHE A 30 -10.10 -4.48 7.05
C PHE A 30 -9.49 -5.01 5.75
N ASP A 31 -8.64 -4.18 5.13
CA ASP A 31 -7.57 -4.61 4.22
C ASP A 31 -6.20 -4.24 4.81
N LEU A 32 -5.28 -5.20 4.89
CA LEU A 32 -4.08 -5.13 5.73
C LEU A 32 -2.82 -5.68 5.03
N GLU A 33 -2.25 -4.85 4.17
CA GLU A 33 -0.97 -5.04 3.51
C GLU A 33 0.24 -4.56 4.35
N THR A 34 0.29 -4.96 5.63
CA THR A 34 1.37 -4.54 6.56
C THR A 34 2.69 -5.25 6.25
N LEU A 35 3.82 -4.56 6.40
CA LEU A 35 5.16 -5.13 6.18
C LEU A 35 5.39 -6.39 7.04
N PHE A 36 4.85 -6.41 8.27
CA PHE A 36 4.93 -7.58 9.15
C PHE A 36 4.20 -8.79 8.54
N LYS A 37 2.96 -8.62 8.06
CA LYS A 37 2.19 -9.68 7.40
C LYS A 37 2.86 -10.15 6.12
N ILE A 38 3.30 -9.22 5.27
CA ILE A 38 4.04 -9.51 4.03
C ILE A 38 5.28 -10.35 4.33
N ARG A 39 6.08 -9.99 5.33
CA ARG A 39 7.29 -10.76 5.71
C ARG A 39 6.96 -12.14 6.26
N LYS A 40 5.88 -12.27 7.02
CA LYS A 40 5.44 -13.56 7.56
C LYS A 40 5.06 -14.54 6.45
N GLU A 41 4.47 -14.04 5.36
CA GLU A 41 3.95 -14.87 4.28
C GLU A 41 4.94 -15.08 3.13
N TYR A 42 5.61 -14.02 2.70
CA TYR A 42 6.51 -14.04 1.54
C TYR A 42 8.00 -14.08 1.92
N GLY A 43 8.32 -14.08 3.22
CA GLY A 43 9.67 -14.25 3.72
C GLY A 43 10.64 -13.17 3.24
N ARG A 44 11.73 -13.58 2.58
CA ARG A 44 12.84 -12.70 2.14
C ARG A 44 12.59 -12.01 0.80
N ARG A 45 11.39 -12.15 0.22
CA ARG A 45 10.98 -11.44 -1.01
C ARG A 45 10.88 -9.93 -0.82
N VAL A 46 10.76 -9.48 0.44
CA VAL A 46 10.91 -8.07 0.84
C VAL A 46 12.14 -7.91 1.74
N CYS A 47 12.87 -6.81 1.57
CA CYS A 47 14.01 -6.49 2.42
C CYS A 47 13.60 -6.20 3.87
N ARG A 48 14.57 -6.27 4.79
CA ARG A 48 14.33 -6.05 6.23
C ARG A 48 13.88 -4.62 6.53
N GLU A 49 14.42 -3.64 5.81
CA GLU A 49 14.17 -2.21 6.02
C GLU A 49 13.88 -1.51 4.68
N PRO A 50 12.63 -1.53 4.21
CA PRO A 50 12.24 -0.76 3.03
C PRO A 50 12.44 0.73 3.23
N ILE A 51 12.80 1.43 2.16
CA ILE A 51 12.98 2.88 2.12
C ILE A 51 11.84 3.61 1.37
N GLY A 52 10.92 2.85 0.76
CA GLY A 52 9.77 3.37 0.04
C GLY A 52 8.68 2.32 -0.10
N ILE A 53 7.48 2.78 -0.41
CA ILE A 53 6.29 1.95 -0.64
C ILE A 53 5.49 2.55 -1.79
N ASP A 54 4.90 1.69 -2.61
CA ASP A 54 3.96 2.03 -3.68
C ASP A 54 2.72 1.15 -3.47
N ALA A 55 1.61 1.79 -3.11
CA ALA A 55 0.32 1.14 -2.89
C ALA A 55 -0.63 1.48 -4.03
N ARG A 56 -1.36 0.48 -4.50
CA ARG A 56 -2.27 0.60 -5.63
C ARG A 56 -3.54 -0.18 -5.38
N LEU A 57 -4.62 0.24 -6.02
CA LEU A 57 -5.79 -0.59 -6.18
C LEU A 57 -5.45 -1.84 -7.00
N LEU A 58 -6.27 -2.88 -6.89
CA LEU A 58 -6.06 -4.13 -7.64
C LEU A 58 -5.94 -3.88 -9.16
N ASN A 59 -6.75 -2.94 -9.68
CA ASN A 59 -6.74 -2.50 -11.08
C ASN A 59 -5.48 -1.69 -11.50
N GLY A 60 -4.55 -1.41 -10.57
CA GLY A 60 -3.27 -0.76 -10.82
C GLY A 60 -3.29 0.77 -10.75
N LYS A 61 -4.42 1.40 -10.46
CA LYS A 61 -4.48 2.83 -10.13
C LYS A 61 -3.83 3.10 -8.78
N ASP A 62 -3.33 4.32 -8.60
CA ASP A 62 -2.77 4.78 -7.33
C ASP A 62 -3.82 4.67 -6.21
N TYR A 63 -3.40 4.27 -5.01
CA TYR A 63 -4.30 4.09 -3.87
C TYR A 63 -5.13 5.36 -3.57
N SER A 64 -4.57 6.55 -3.78
CA SER A 64 -5.24 7.83 -3.51
C SER A 64 -6.48 8.07 -4.38
N THR A 65 -6.61 7.34 -5.49
CA THR A 65 -7.77 7.47 -6.39
C THR A 65 -9.05 6.88 -5.81
N SER A 66 -8.99 6.06 -4.75
CA SER A 66 -10.16 5.58 -4.04
C SER A 66 -10.85 6.65 -3.20
N GLY A 67 -10.09 7.65 -2.73
CA GLY A 67 -10.57 8.64 -1.75
C GLY A 67 -10.69 8.07 -0.32
N GLU A 68 -10.15 6.89 -0.05
CA GLU A 68 -10.27 6.22 1.25
C GLU A 68 -9.26 6.73 2.29
N VAL A 69 -9.57 6.51 3.57
CA VAL A 69 -8.74 6.93 4.70
C VAL A 69 -7.81 5.77 5.05
N VAL A 70 -6.56 5.91 4.65
CA VAL A 70 -5.57 4.83 4.78
C VAL A 70 -4.38 5.24 5.64
N VAL A 71 -3.69 4.24 6.19
CA VAL A 71 -2.37 4.41 6.80
C VAL A 71 -1.35 3.73 5.91
N ILE A 72 -0.32 4.46 5.49
CA ILE A 72 0.71 3.97 4.57
C ILE A 72 2.10 4.43 5.02
N GLY A 73 3.10 3.55 4.93
CA GLY A 73 4.49 3.91 5.16
C GLY A 73 5.46 2.74 4.96
N PRO A 74 6.72 2.97 4.55
CA PRO A 74 7.63 1.89 4.15
C PRO A 74 7.98 0.91 5.28
N ARG A 75 7.99 1.36 6.54
CA ARG A 75 8.26 0.51 7.72
C ARG A 75 7.00 -0.14 8.30
N TYR A 76 5.83 0.34 7.89
CA TYR A 76 4.53 -0.13 8.37
C TYR A 76 3.85 -1.06 7.37
N GLY A 77 3.89 -0.72 6.08
CA GLY A 77 3.08 -1.28 5.01
C GLY A 77 1.89 -0.37 4.70
N PHE A 78 0.73 -0.97 4.48
CA PHE A 78 -0.52 -0.28 4.19
C PHE A 78 -1.66 -0.89 5.01
N SER A 79 -2.65 -0.08 5.38
CA SER A 79 -3.90 -0.55 5.97
C SER A 79 -5.06 0.39 5.67
N CYS A 80 -6.22 -0.20 5.40
CA CYS A 80 -7.52 0.44 5.36
C CYS A 80 -8.46 -0.21 6.41
N LYS A 81 -9.36 0.58 7.01
CA LYS A 81 -10.35 0.09 7.98
C LYS A 81 -11.76 0.48 7.56
N ASN A 82 -12.66 -0.48 7.44
CA ASN A 82 -14.04 -0.26 6.99
C ASN A 82 -14.77 0.79 7.84
N GLU A 83 -14.55 0.78 9.16
CA GLU A 83 -15.12 1.74 10.12
C GLU A 83 -14.76 3.22 9.84
N ASN A 84 -13.68 3.46 9.11
CA ASN A 84 -13.23 4.81 8.76
C ASN A 84 -13.73 5.26 7.38
N GLN A 85 -14.42 4.38 6.64
CA GLN A 85 -14.85 4.63 5.27
C GLN A 85 -16.31 5.09 5.21
N LEU A 86 -16.61 6.01 4.28
CA LEU A 86 -17.94 6.61 4.13
C LEU A 86 -19.00 5.60 3.71
N ASP A 87 -18.62 4.64 2.87
CA ASP A 87 -19.45 3.53 2.41
C ASP A 87 -19.31 2.29 3.31
N GLY A 88 -18.52 2.39 4.39
CA GLY A 88 -18.29 1.31 5.35
C GLY A 88 -17.47 0.15 4.78
N LYS A 89 -16.71 0.37 3.71
CA LYS A 89 -15.92 -0.68 3.06
C LYS A 89 -14.59 -0.13 2.55
N CYS A 90 -13.55 -0.95 2.62
CA CYS A 90 -12.28 -0.73 1.94
C CYS A 90 -12.27 -1.35 0.54
N GLU A 91 -11.64 -0.65 -0.39
CA GLU A 91 -11.21 -1.22 -1.66
C GLU A 91 -10.09 -2.27 -1.46
N ASP A 92 -9.79 -3.00 -2.54
CA ASP A 92 -8.75 -4.03 -2.57
C ASP A 92 -7.41 -3.45 -3.05
N TYR A 93 -6.38 -3.56 -2.22
CA TYR A 93 -5.08 -2.96 -2.45
C TYR A 93 -3.97 -3.99 -2.69
N LYS A 94 -2.87 -3.49 -3.28
CA LYS A 94 -1.61 -4.20 -3.40
C LYS A 94 -0.46 -3.24 -3.14
N VAL A 95 0.60 -3.73 -2.53
CA VAL A 95 1.77 -2.95 -2.17
C VAL A 95 3.04 -3.52 -2.76
N ARG A 96 4.00 -2.67 -3.10
CA ARG A 96 5.39 -3.07 -3.30
C ARG A 96 6.32 -2.15 -2.53
N PHE A 97 7.51 -2.65 -2.23
CA PHE A 97 8.47 -1.97 -1.37
C PHE A 97 9.74 -1.63 -2.15
N CYS A 98 10.30 -0.46 -1.87
CA CYS A 98 11.61 -0.07 -2.39
C CYS A 98 12.69 -0.53 -1.40
N CYS A 99 13.61 -1.34 -1.89
CA CYS A 99 14.71 -1.92 -1.14
C CYS A 99 16.05 -1.41 -1.67
N ARG A 100 17.10 -1.48 -0.84
CA ARG A 100 18.50 -1.23 -1.22
C ARG A 100 19.35 -2.44 -0.90
#